data_AF-A0A0D0A2J0-F1
#
_entry.id   AF-A0A0D0A2J0-F1
#
_cell.length_a   1.000
_cell.length_b   1.000
_cell.length_c   1.000
_cell.angle_alpha   90.00
_cell.angle_beta   90.00
_cell.angle_gamma   90.00
#
_symmetry.space_group_name_H-M   'P 1'
#
loop_
_entity.id
_entity.type
_entity.pdbx_description
1 polymer ?
#
loop_
_entity_poly.entity_id
_entity_poly.type
_entity_poly.pdbx_seq_one_letter_code
_entity_poly.pdbx_strand_id
1 'polypeptide(L)'
;MKQVLDVLQDSTIASKNGKDKRSRFWGVYKRVAEEHDSEYLERYTSDMDIVLVFSGLFSAVSTSFIVAMESNLSPDPSDTTNALLTQLVQIGLGNFAEAGSMPVAPASTWSLPASTLWIQMIAYASLSMSLLAAFGAVLGKQW
;
A
#
# COMPACT_ATOMS: atom_id res chain seq x y z
N MET A 1 -78.58 -1.43 5.77
CA MET A 1 -77.57 -2.44 5.38
C MET A 1 -76.82 -2.09 4.08
N LYS A 2 -77.49 -1.67 3.00
CA LYS A 2 -76.83 -1.37 1.71
C LYS A 2 -75.73 -0.29 1.80
N GLN A 3 -75.96 0.81 2.53
CA GLN A 3 -74.96 1.88 2.69
C GLN A 3 -73.64 1.46 3.34
N VAL A 4 -73.66 0.49 4.27
CA VAL A 4 -72.43 0.03 4.94
C VAL A 4 -71.57 -0.80 3.97
N LEU A 5 -72.23 -1.53 3.07
CA LEU A 5 -71.55 -2.34 2.06
C LEU A 5 -70.86 -1.46 1.01
N ASP A 6 -71.51 -0.39 0.56
CA ASP A 6 -70.91 0.57 -0.38
C ASP A 6 -69.69 1.27 0.22
N VAL A 7 -69.75 1.69 1.50
CA VAL A 7 -68.62 2.33 2.20
C VAL A 7 -67.44 1.36 2.38
N LEU A 8 -67.71 0.09 2.66
CA LEU A 8 -66.66 -0.93 2.74
C LEU A 8 -66.03 -1.23 1.38
N GLN A 9 -66.83 -1.25 0.32
CA GLN A 9 -66.33 -1.49 -1.04
C GLN A 9 -65.50 -0.31 -1.54
N ASP A 10 -65.94 0.93 -1.31
CA ASP A 10 -65.23 2.14 -1.69
C ASP A 10 -63.89 2.27 -0.93
N SER A 11 -63.89 2.01 0.38
CA SER A 11 -62.65 2.00 1.18
C SER A 11 -61.70 0.87 0.80
N THR A 12 -62.20 -0.29 0.40
CA THR A 12 -61.38 -1.41 -0.10
C THR A 12 -60.72 -1.06 -1.44
N ILE A 13 -61.46 -0.42 -2.34
CA ILE A 13 -60.95 0.05 -3.65
C ILE A 13 -59.92 1.17 -3.45
N ALA A 14 -60.20 2.14 -2.56
CA ALA A 14 -59.28 3.21 -2.22
C ALA A 14 -57.98 2.68 -1.56
N SER A 15 -58.10 1.69 -0.66
CA SER A 15 -56.96 1.02 -0.01
C SER A 15 -56.12 0.22 -1.01
N LYS A 16 -56.76 -0.48 -1.96
CA LYS A 16 -56.06 -1.21 -3.03
C LYS A 16 -55.32 -0.25 -3.97
N ASN A 17 -55.98 0.80 -4.43
CA ASN A 17 -55.39 1.81 -5.31
C ASN A 17 -54.26 2.60 -4.62
N GLY A 18 -54.41 2.91 -3.33
CA GLY A 18 -53.37 3.54 -2.52
C GLY A 18 -52.17 2.62 -2.23
N LYS A 19 -52.38 1.30 -2.14
CA LYS A 19 -51.29 0.32 -2.05
C LYS A 19 -50.56 0.15 -3.38
N ASP A 20 -51.27 0.14 -4.50
CA ASP A 20 -50.70 0.03 -5.85
C ASP A 20 -49.82 1.24 -6.19
N LYS A 21 -50.34 2.45 -5.92
CA LYS A 21 -49.60 3.70 -6.09
C LYS A 21 -48.37 3.77 -5.20
N ARG A 22 -48.47 3.36 -3.92
CA ARG A 22 -47.32 3.28 -3.02
C ARG A 22 -46.29 2.25 -3.47
N SER A 23 -46.72 1.06 -3.88
CA SER A 23 -45.82 0.02 -4.39
C SER A 23 -45.07 0.48 -5.64
N ARG A 24 -45.77 1.15 -6.57
CA ARG A 24 -45.16 1.75 -7.76
C ARG A 24 -44.20 2.88 -7.39
N PHE A 25 -44.56 3.76 -6.47
CA PHE A 25 -43.68 4.82 -5.98
C PHE A 25 -42.40 4.24 -5.33
N TRP A 26 -42.53 3.25 -4.45
CA TRP A 26 -41.40 2.57 -3.83
C TRP A 26 -40.55 1.79 -4.83
N GLY A 27 -41.16 1.21 -5.87
CA GLY A 27 -40.45 0.53 -6.95
C GLY A 27 -39.62 1.49 -7.81
N VAL A 28 -40.19 2.65 -8.17
CA VAL A 28 -39.48 3.70 -8.91
C VAL A 28 -38.40 4.34 -8.03
N TYR A 29 -38.71 4.66 -6.77
CA TYR A 29 -37.73 5.19 -5.82
C TYR A 29 -36.58 4.22 -5.59
N LYS A 30 -36.86 2.93 -5.38
CA LYS A 30 -35.82 1.90 -5.24
C LYS A 30 -34.94 1.83 -6.48
N ARG A 31 -35.54 1.86 -7.68
CA ARG A 31 -34.78 1.80 -8.93
C ARG A 31 -33.86 3.01 -9.12
N VAL A 32 -34.37 4.22 -8.85
CA VAL A 32 -33.58 5.45 -8.94
C VAL A 32 -32.51 5.49 -7.85
N ALA A 33 -32.85 5.05 -6.64
CA ALA A 33 -31.90 4.96 -5.54
C ALA A 33 -30.79 3.96 -5.87
N GLU A 34 -31.12 2.78 -6.39
CA GLU A 34 -30.17 1.72 -6.74
C GLU A 34 -29.26 2.12 -7.91
N GLU A 35 -29.77 2.81 -8.92
CA GLU A 35 -28.98 3.35 -10.03
C GLU A 35 -27.97 4.40 -9.53
N HIS A 36 -28.41 5.31 -8.65
CA HIS A 36 -27.54 6.32 -8.05
C HIS A 36 -26.53 5.70 -7.07
N ASP A 37 -26.96 4.80 -6.17
CA ASP A 37 -26.10 4.12 -5.20
C ASP A 37 -25.05 3.27 -5.90
N SER A 38 -25.40 2.61 -7.02
CA SER A 38 -24.46 1.76 -7.76
C SER A 38 -23.30 2.56 -8.36
N GLU A 39 -23.58 3.74 -8.93
CA GLU A 39 -22.56 4.62 -9.50
C GLU A 39 -21.64 5.19 -8.41
N TYR A 40 -22.19 5.55 -7.23
CA TYR A 40 -21.39 5.99 -6.10
C TYR A 40 -20.58 4.86 -5.47
N LEU A 41 -21.17 3.68 -5.31
CA LEU A 41 -20.47 2.50 -4.79
C LEU A 41 -19.32 2.11 -5.71
N GLU A 42 -19.52 2.11 -7.03
CA GLU A 42 -18.46 1.76 -7.99
C GLU A 42 -17.30 2.77 -7.92
N ARG A 43 -17.60 4.08 -7.87
CA ARG A 43 -16.57 5.11 -7.64
C ARG A 43 -15.85 4.96 -6.30
N TYR A 44 -16.58 4.76 -5.21
CA TYR A 44 -15.99 4.59 -3.87
C TYR A 44 -15.14 3.32 -3.77
N THR A 45 -15.56 2.24 -4.43
CA THR A 45 -14.81 0.98 -4.44
C THR A 45 -13.52 1.14 -5.24
N SER A 46 -13.57 1.89 -6.35
CA SER A 46 -12.37 2.28 -7.12
C SER A 46 -11.41 3.11 -6.26
N ASP A 47 -11.89 4.16 -5.60
CA ASP A 47 -11.08 5.01 -4.72
C ASP A 47 -10.48 4.21 -3.55
N MET A 48 -11.21 3.24 -3.01
CA MET A 48 -10.70 2.31 -1.98
C MET A 48 -9.58 1.42 -2.50
N ASP A 49 -9.76 0.72 -3.62
CA ASP A 49 -8.74 -0.17 -4.21
C ASP A 49 -7.42 0.58 -4.46
N ILE A 50 -7.56 1.82 -4.90
CA ILE A 50 -6.48 2.75 -5.11
C ILE A 50 -5.70 3.06 -3.83
N VAL A 51 -6.40 3.45 -2.75
CA VAL A 51 -5.75 3.80 -1.48
C VAL A 51 -5.07 2.55 -0.88
N LEU A 52 -5.66 1.37 -1.08
CA LEU A 52 -5.07 0.08 -0.71
C LEU A 52 -3.77 -0.21 -1.48
N VAL A 53 -3.73 -0.01 -2.81
CA VAL A 53 -2.50 -0.16 -3.61
C VAL A 53 -1.43 0.83 -3.15
N PHE A 54 -1.79 2.09 -2.86
CA PHE A 54 -0.83 3.07 -2.34
C PHE A 54 -0.31 2.72 -0.95
N SER A 55 -1.17 2.24 -0.06
CA SER A 55 -0.78 1.76 1.25
C SER A 55 0.25 0.62 1.13
N GLY A 56 -0.01 -0.33 0.23
CA GLY A 56 0.92 -1.42 -0.06
C GLY A 56 2.26 -0.93 -0.63
N LEU A 57 2.23 0.00 -1.58
CA LEU A 57 3.43 0.55 -2.22
C LEU A 57 4.26 1.38 -1.23
N PHE A 58 3.60 2.21 -0.41
CA PHE A 58 4.23 2.96 0.67
C PHE A 58 4.85 2.02 1.71
N SER A 59 4.15 0.95 2.09
CA SER A 59 4.71 -0.05 2.99
C SER A 59 5.91 -0.76 2.38
N ALA A 60 5.88 -1.12 1.10
CA ALA A 60 7.01 -1.76 0.42
C ALA A 60 8.24 -0.83 0.36
N VAL A 61 8.03 0.46 0.09
CA VAL A 61 9.11 1.46 0.11
C VAL A 61 9.65 1.63 1.53
N SER A 62 8.78 1.71 2.55
CA SER A 62 9.18 1.82 3.96
C SER A 62 9.95 0.58 4.44
N THR A 63 9.49 -0.63 4.10
CA THR A 63 10.20 -1.88 4.42
C THR A 63 11.54 -1.94 3.69
N SER A 64 11.59 -1.60 2.41
CA SER A 64 12.84 -1.54 1.65
C SER A 64 13.80 -0.51 2.26
N PHE A 65 13.28 0.62 2.75
CA PHE A 65 14.07 1.61 3.47
C PHE A 65 14.64 1.04 4.77
N ILE A 66 13.82 0.36 5.58
CA ILE A 66 14.26 -0.27 6.83
C ILE A 66 15.31 -1.35 6.54
N VAL A 67 15.10 -2.20 5.53
CA VAL A 67 16.06 -3.23 5.12
C VAL A 67 17.35 -2.61 4.58
N ALA A 68 17.26 -1.56 3.78
CA ALA A 68 18.44 -0.86 3.26
C ALA A 68 19.23 -0.17 4.38
N MET A 69 18.53 0.43 5.35
CA MET A 69 19.12 0.97 6.58
C MET A 69 19.84 -0.13 7.35
N GLU A 70 19.16 -1.24 7.68
CA GLU A 70 19.75 -2.40 8.39
C GLU A 70 20.93 -3.03 7.64
N SER A 71 20.79 -3.25 6.33
CA SER A 71 21.87 -3.80 5.49
C SER A 71 23.10 -2.90 5.46
N ASN A 72 22.95 -1.60 5.74
CA ASN A 72 24.07 -0.68 5.87
C ASN A 72 24.67 -0.60 7.26
N LEU A 73 23.91 -1.02 8.27
CA LEU A 73 24.45 -1.21 9.61
C LEU A 73 25.14 -2.58 9.76
N SER A 74 24.96 -3.51 8.81
CA SER A 74 25.54 -4.85 8.85
C SER A 74 26.76 -4.99 7.92
N PRO A 75 27.94 -5.40 8.43
CA PRO A 75 29.14 -5.59 7.62
C PRO A 75 28.99 -6.77 6.65
N ASP A 76 29.41 -6.57 5.40
CA ASP A 76 29.25 -7.55 4.33
C ASP A 76 30.12 -8.80 4.59
N PRO A 77 29.58 -10.02 4.41
CA PRO A 77 30.30 -11.28 4.64
C PRO A 77 31.52 -11.46 3.70
N SER A 78 31.57 -10.68 2.63
CA SER A 78 32.65 -10.69 1.64
C SER A 78 33.94 -10.06 2.18
N ASP A 79 33.85 -9.02 3.02
CA ASP A 79 35.03 -8.37 3.61
C ASP A 79 35.55 -9.09 4.82
N THR A 80 34.67 -9.73 5.57
CA THR A 80 35.11 -10.66 6.62
C THR A 80 35.91 -11.81 6.00
N THR A 81 35.49 -12.33 4.85
CA THR A 81 36.24 -13.39 4.15
C THR A 81 37.58 -12.89 3.59
N ASN A 82 37.64 -11.70 3.00
CA ASN A 82 38.90 -11.12 2.50
C ASN A 82 39.85 -10.71 3.64
N ALA A 83 39.34 -10.18 4.75
CA ALA A 83 40.13 -9.89 5.95
C ALA A 83 40.71 -11.19 6.57
N LEU A 84 39.92 -12.26 6.62
CA LEU A 84 40.39 -13.56 7.09
C LEU A 84 41.42 -14.18 6.14
N LEU A 85 41.25 -14.05 4.82
CA LEU A 85 42.21 -14.56 3.82
C LEU A 85 43.53 -13.80 3.86
N THR A 86 43.50 -12.47 3.99
CA THR A 86 44.70 -11.64 4.15
C THR A 86 45.44 -11.96 5.45
N GLN A 87 44.71 -12.18 6.55
CA GLN A 87 45.28 -12.63 7.82
C GLN A 87 45.93 -14.02 7.70
N LEU A 88 45.28 -14.97 7.02
CA LEU A 88 45.82 -16.32 6.81
C LEU A 88 47.10 -16.31 5.95
N VAL A 89 47.15 -15.46 4.92
CA VAL A 89 48.34 -15.29 4.06
C VAL A 89 49.50 -14.64 4.83
N GLN A 90 49.22 -13.66 5.70
CA GLN A 90 50.25 -13.06 6.55
C GLN A 90 50.86 -14.05 7.55
N ILE A 91 50.05 -14.96 8.10
CA ILE A 91 50.51 -16.04 8.99
C ILE A 91 51.31 -17.09 8.20
N GLY A 92 50.86 -17.44 6.99
CA GLY A 92 51.53 -18.42 6.13
C GLY A 92 52.87 -17.96 5.56
N LEU A 93 53.08 -16.64 5.40
CA LEU A 93 54.32 -16.03 4.89
C LEU A 93 55.41 -15.82 5.96
N GLY A 94 55.22 -16.33 7.19
CA GLY A 94 56.29 -16.42 8.19
C GLY A 94 56.44 -15.23 9.13
N ASN A 95 55.49 -14.30 9.17
CA ASN A 95 55.44 -13.24 10.19
C ASN A 95 54.90 -13.80 11.52
N PHE A 96 55.68 -14.67 12.18
CA PHE A 96 55.45 -15.10 13.56
C PHE A 96 56.05 -14.09 14.57
N ALA A 97 55.97 -12.80 14.26
CA ALA A 97 56.31 -11.76 15.23
C ALA A 97 55.15 -11.64 16.21
N GLU A 98 55.26 -12.42 17.28
CA GLU A 98 54.47 -12.36 18.51
C GLU A 98 52.96 -12.59 18.37
N ALA A 99 52.55 -13.83 18.66
CA ALA A 99 51.17 -14.25 18.87
C ALA A 99 50.39 -13.48 19.98
N GLY A 100 50.94 -12.39 20.53
CA GLY A 100 50.31 -11.53 21.52
C GLY A 100 50.21 -10.04 21.15
N SER A 101 50.79 -9.60 20.02
CA SER A 101 51.03 -8.17 19.77
C SER A 101 50.77 -7.73 18.33
N MET A 102 49.95 -8.44 17.56
CA MET A 102 49.51 -7.91 16.26
C MET A 102 48.34 -6.94 16.50
N PRO A 103 48.42 -5.67 16.04
CA PRO A 103 47.23 -4.87 15.95
C PRO A 103 46.34 -5.61 14.95
N VAL A 104 45.20 -6.12 15.42
CA VAL A 104 44.10 -6.51 14.54
C VAL A 104 43.89 -5.30 13.64
N ALA A 105 44.33 -5.39 12.37
CA ALA A 105 43.98 -4.39 11.39
C ALA A 105 42.45 -4.38 11.42
N PRO A 106 41.80 -3.27 11.78
CA PRO A 106 40.35 -3.23 11.83
C PRO A 106 39.90 -3.66 10.44
N ALA A 107 39.11 -4.74 10.39
CA ALA A 107 38.47 -5.21 9.17
C ALA A 107 38.02 -3.97 8.40
N SER A 108 38.60 -3.75 7.22
CA SER A 108 38.42 -2.53 6.44
C SER A 108 36.95 -2.21 6.46
N THR A 109 36.60 -1.15 7.21
CA THR A 109 35.22 -0.82 7.53
C THR A 109 34.56 -0.60 6.20
N TRP A 110 33.74 -1.56 5.79
CA TRP A 110 33.05 -1.50 4.52
C TRP A 110 32.07 -0.35 4.62
N SER A 111 32.53 0.78 4.13
CA SER A 111 31.76 2.01 4.10
C SER A 111 31.30 2.11 2.67
N LEU A 112 30.17 1.46 2.37
CA LEU A 112 29.34 2.04 1.33
C LEU A 112 29.11 3.50 1.76
N PRO A 113 29.50 4.49 0.94
CA PRO A 113 29.28 5.87 1.31
C PRO A 113 27.79 6.03 1.57
N ALA A 114 27.42 6.43 2.79
CA ALA A 114 26.01 6.62 3.16
C ALA A 114 25.27 7.46 2.10
N SER A 115 25.98 8.40 1.46
CA SER A 115 25.51 9.19 0.32
C SER A 115 24.93 8.36 -0.83
N THR A 116 25.55 7.25 -1.22
CA THR A 116 25.06 6.39 -2.31
C THR A 116 23.70 5.79 -1.98
N LEU A 117 23.47 5.46 -0.71
CA LEU A 117 22.21 4.87 -0.28
C LEU A 117 21.12 5.91 -0.14
N TRP A 118 21.44 7.07 0.42
CA TRP A 118 20.54 8.21 0.43
C TRP A 118 20.10 8.57 -1.00
N ILE A 119 21.01 8.56 -1.98
CA ILE A 119 20.69 8.82 -3.39
C ILE A 119 19.73 7.76 -3.94
N GLN A 120 19.99 6.47 -3.70
CA GLN A 120 19.10 5.40 -4.16
C GLN A 120 17.72 5.47 -3.49
N MET A 121 17.68 5.77 -2.19
CA MET A 121 16.42 5.94 -1.44
C MET A 121 15.62 7.13 -1.96
N ILE A 122 16.27 8.26 -2.19
CA ILE A 122 15.63 9.45 -2.77
C ILE A 122 15.16 9.16 -4.19
N ALA A 123 15.92 8.38 -4.98
CA ALA A 123 15.52 7.97 -6.32
C ALA A 123 14.25 7.11 -6.30
N TYR A 124 14.18 6.11 -5.41
CA TYR A 124 12.97 5.28 -5.24
C TYR A 124 11.78 6.09 -4.69
N ALA A 125 12.02 6.99 -3.73
CA ALA A 125 10.98 7.87 -3.20
C ALA A 125 10.45 8.84 -4.28
N SER A 126 11.34 9.39 -5.11
CA SER A 126 10.97 10.26 -6.23
C SER A 126 10.14 9.52 -7.28
N LEU A 127 10.51 8.27 -7.60
CA LEU A 127 9.74 7.40 -8.49
C LEU A 127 8.34 7.10 -7.92
N SER A 128 8.26 6.77 -6.62
CA SER A 128 6.99 6.54 -5.93
C SER A 128 6.10 7.77 -5.95
N MET A 129 6.66 8.96 -5.71
CA MET A 129 5.92 10.22 -5.74
C MET A 129 5.45 10.57 -7.16
N SER A 130 6.26 10.29 -8.18
CA SER A 130 5.89 10.44 -9.58
C SER A 130 4.71 9.53 -9.94
N LEU A 131 4.72 8.28 -9.48
CA LEU A 131 3.63 7.32 -9.67
C LEU A 131 2.33 7.79 -8.98
N LEU A 132 2.44 8.30 -7.74
CA LEU A 132 1.32 8.89 -7.00
C LEU A 132 0.71 10.10 -7.71
N ALA A 133 1.55 11.00 -8.23
CA ALA A 133 1.10 12.19 -8.95
C ALA A 133 0.41 11.82 -10.28
N ALA A 134 1.00 10.90 -11.06
CA ALA A 134 0.40 10.39 -12.29
C ALA A 134 -0.95 9.71 -12.01
N PHE A 135 -1.03 8.98 -10.91
CA PHE A 135 -2.25 8.32 -10.47
C PHE A 135 -3.34 9.32 -10.04
N GLY A 136 -3.00 10.32 -9.22
CA GLY A 136 -3.95 11.39 -8.84
C GLY A 136 -4.47 12.15 -10.06
N ALA A 137 -3.63 12.32 -11.08
CA ALA A 137 -4.06 12.87 -12.38
C ALA A 137 -5.03 11.94 -13.13
N VAL A 138 -4.86 10.61 -13.05
CA VAL A 138 -5.81 9.64 -13.62
C VAL A 138 -7.15 9.65 -12.88
N LEU A 139 -7.15 9.71 -11.54
CA LEU A 139 -8.37 9.86 -10.75
C LEU A 139 -9.13 11.14 -11.07
N GLY A 140 -8.43 12.27 -11.09
CA GLY A 140 -9.04 13.55 -11.45
C GLY A 140 -9.56 13.59 -12.89
N LYS A 141 -9.13 12.64 -13.74
CA LYS A 141 -9.60 12.50 -15.12
C LYS A 141 -10.73 11.46 -15.26
N GLN A 142 -10.92 10.58 -14.28
CA GLN A 142 -12.05 9.63 -14.24
C GLN A 142 -13.33 10.20 -13.60
N TRP A 143 -13.26 11.43 -13.09
CA TRP A 143 -14.38 12.17 -12.53
C TRP A 143 -15.06 13.08 -13.57
#